data_AF-L7LW45-F1
#
_entry.id   AF-L7LW45-F1
#
_cell.length_a   1.000
_cell.length_b   1.000
_cell.length_c   1.000
_cell.angle_alpha   90.00
_cell.angle_beta   90.00
_cell.angle_gamma   90.00
#
_symmetry.space_group_name_H-M   'P 1'
#
loop_
_entity.id
_entity.type
_entity.pdbx_description
1 polymer ?
#
loop_
_entity_poly.entity_id
_entity_poly.type
_entity_poly.pdbx_seq_one_letter_code
_entity_poly.pdbx_strand_id
1 'polypeptide(L)'
;MEKIDDVRVTELKNSAYIKPTRLLFKQNGKQRIWDLMKTHDSVSAVIYNKSRDVLLFVRQFRPAVYYGQIPPHEFTSGKPIDTTKYPGKLGVTLELCAGIIDNDKLSSAETMREEIKEECGYDVPLSSVQRVTSFRAGVGILGAKQELFYVEVTDDMKISAGGGVEEQGEMIDVVELTKAEAKKMLFDESIMRPAALLFGITWFLEVKSKQ
;
A
#
# COMPACT_ATOMS: atom_id res chain seq x y z
N MET A 1 -10.72 -6.21 -10.35
CA MET A 1 -10.66 -5.04 -9.44
C MET A 1 -11.34 -3.76 -9.94
N GLU A 2 -11.36 -3.42 -11.25
CA GLU A 2 -11.85 -2.10 -11.71
C GLU A 2 -13.38 -1.97 -11.83
N LYS A 3 -14.09 -3.09 -11.95
CA LYS A 3 -15.54 -3.12 -12.03
C LYS A 3 -16.12 -2.91 -10.62
N ILE A 4 -16.65 -1.71 -10.40
CA ILE A 4 -17.37 -1.34 -9.18
C ILE A 4 -18.75 -0.82 -9.56
N ASP A 5 -19.74 -1.14 -8.74
CA ASP A 5 -21.12 -0.67 -8.85
C ASP A 5 -21.70 -0.42 -7.45
N ASP A 6 -22.87 0.21 -7.42
CA ASP A 6 -23.60 0.59 -6.20
C ASP A 6 -22.75 1.31 -5.13
N VAL A 7 -21.80 2.14 -5.56
CA VAL A 7 -20.92 2.86 -4.63
C VAL A 7 -21.70 3.96 -3.95
N ARG A 8 -21.76 3.93 -2.62
CA ARG A 8 -22.47 4.92 -1.79
C ARG A 8 -21.58 5.41 -0.67
N VAL A 9 -21.74 6.69 -0.31
CA VAL A 9 -21.14 7.26 0.90
C VAL A 9 -22.19 7.30 1.99
N THR A 10 -21.82 6.82 3.18
CA THR A 10 -22.67 6.77 4.37
C THR A 10 -21.89 7.23 5.60
N GLU A 11 -22.60 7.50 6.68
CA GLU A 11 -22.02 7.85 7.97
C GLU A 11 -21.28 6.64 8.58
N LEU A 12 -20.04 6.84 9.03
CA LEU A 12 -19.25 5.81 9.69
C LEU A 12 -19.68 5.64 11.15
N LYS A 13 -20.32 4.52 11.49
CA LYS A 13 -20.68 4.14 12.87
C LYS A 13 -19.94 2.87 13.27
N ASN A 14 -19.21 2.91 14.39
CA ASN A 14 -18.57 1.74 15.02
C ASN A 14 -17.66 0.90 14.09
N SER A 15 -16.58 1.48 13.55
CA SER A 15 -15.62 0.74 12.71
C SER A 15 -14.74 -0.22 13.53
N ALA A 16 -14.49 -1.42 13.01
CA ALA A 16 -13.54 -2.38 13.59
C ALA A 16 -12.08 -1.95 13.38
N TYR A 17 -11.78 -1.31 12.25
CA TYR A 17 -10.42 -1.02 11.79
C TYR A 17 -9.98 0.43 12.06
N ILE A 18 -10.90 1.38 12.00
CA ILE A 18 -10.61 2.81 12.18
C ILE A 18 -11.22 3.27 13.49
N LYS A 19 -10.39 3.83 14.37
CA LYS A 19 -10.85 4.45 15.62
C LYS A 19 -10.53 5.95 15.60
N PRO A 20 -11.50 6.81 15.21
CA PRO A 20 -11.36 8.26 15.35
C PRO A 20 -11.09 8.61 16.81
N THR A 21 -10.03 9.34 17.07
CA THR A 21 -9.53 9.66 18.41
C THR A 21 -9.20 11.15 18.48
N ARG A 22 -9.63 11.80 19.55
CA ARG A 22 -9.29 13.19 19.84
C ARG A 22 -8.25 13.26 20.95
N LEU A 23 -7.08 13.82 20.65
CA LEU A 23 -6.06 14.14 21.63
C LEU A 23 -6.31 15.54 22.20
N LEU A 24 -6.37 15.63 23.52
CA LEU A 24 -6.40 16.88 24.29
C LEU A 24 -5.08 17.00 25.03
N PHE A 25 -4.30 18.05 24.76
CA PHE A 25 -2.96 18.20 25.33
C PHE A 25 -2.57 19.67 25.50
N LYS A 26 -1.54 19.91 26.33
CA LYS A 26 -0.89 21.21 26.43
C LYS A 26 0.42 21.19 25.67
N GLN A 27 0.64 22.19 24.83
CA GLN A 27 1.91 22.43 24.15
C GLN A 27 2.39 23.83 24.51
N ASN A 28 3.57 23.92 25.15
CA ASN A 28 4.12 25.18 25.66
C ASN A 28 3.12 25.97 26.52
N GLY A 29 2.46 25.27 27.44
CA GLY A 29 1.44 25.83 28.34
C GLY A 29 0.08 26.12 27.70
N LYS A 30 -0.06 26.03 26.37
CA LYS A 30 -1.31 26.32 25.65
C LYS A 30 -2.09 25.04 25.38
N GLN A 31 -3.39 25.06 25.66
CA GLN A 31 -4.30 23.96 25.32
C GLN A 31 -4.37 23.77 23.80
N ARG A 32 -4.41 22.50 23.38
CA ARG A 32 -4.47 22.05 21.99
C ARG A 32 -5.40 20.85 21.88
N ILE A 33 -5.97 20.72 20.70
CA ILE A 33 -6.83 19.61 20.29
C ILE A 33 -6.30 19.11 18.95
N TRP A 34 -6.24 17.80 18.78
CA TRP A 34 -5.90 17.18 17.50
C TRP A 34 -6.74 15.93 17.28
N ASP A 35 -7.33 15.79 16.09
CA ASP A 35 -8.10 14.62 15.71
C ASP A 35 -7.25 13.69 14.84
N LEU A 36 -7.26 12.40 15.16
CA LEU A 36 -6.44 11.38 14.51
C LEU A 36 -7.21 10.06 14.36
N MET A 37 -6.67 9.14 13.58
CA MET A 37 -7.19 7.79 13.41
C MET A 37 -6.11 6.79 13.77
N LYS A 38 -6.39 5.94 14.77
CA LYS A 38 -5.49 4.83 15.10
C LYS A 38 -5.61 3.74 14.01
N THR A 39 -4.46 3.32 13.49
CA THR A 39 -4.31 2.21 12.53
C THR A 39 -3.11 1.34 12.94
N HIS A 40 -2.94 0.19 12.28
CA HIS A 40 -1.80 -0.71 12.48
C HIS A 40 -0.51 -0.16 11.87
N ASP A 41 0.62 -0.56 12.44
CA ASP A 41 1.91 -0.45 11.75
C ASP A 41 1.94 -1.42 10.55
N SER A 42 2.86 -1.22 9.62
CA SER A 42 2.87 -1.97 8.34
C SER A 42 4.29 -2.29 7.86
N VAL A 43 4.38 -3.17 6.88
CA VAL A 43 5.59 -3.52 6.13
C VAL A 43 5.37 -3.28 4.64
N SER A 44 6.45 -3.06 3.90
CA SER A 44 6.45 -3.03 2.43
C SER A 44 7.79 -3.50 1.89
N ALA A 45 7.82 -4.06 0.68
CA ALA A 45 9.07 -4.54 0.06
C ALA A 45 9.29 -4.01 -1.34
N VAL A 46 10.52 -3.60 -1.63
CA VAL A 46 11.04 -3.55 -3.00
C VAL A 46 11.49 -4.95 -3.37
N ILE A 47 10.86 -5.53 -4.39
CA ILE A 47 11.16 -6.88 -4.84
C ILE A 47 11.79 -6.81 -6.23
N TYR A 48 13.00 -7.34 -6.37
CA TYR A 48 13.72 -7.37 -7.64
C TYR A 48 13.87 -8.81 -8.13
N ASN A 49 13.27 -9.11 -9.28
CA ASN A 49 13.43 -10.40 -9.92
C ASN A 49 14.70 -10.40 -10.77
N LYS A 50 15.71 -11.16 -10.34
CA LYS A 50 17.01 -11.26 -11.00
C LYS A 50 17.00 -12.13 -12.25
N SER A 51 16.06 -13.07 -12.36
CA SER A 51 15.93 -13.93 -13.55
C SER A 51 15.55 -13.11 -14.78
N ARG A 52 14.75 -12.05 -14.58
CA ARG A 52 14.17 -11.26 -15.67
C ARG A 52 14.57 -9.78 -15.67
N ASP A 53 15.39 -9.34 -14.71
CA ASP A 53 15.81 -7.94 -14.54
C ASP A 53 14.63 -6.95 -14.45
N VAL A 54 13.64 -7.30 -13.63
CA VAL A 54 12.42 -6.51 -13.41
C VAL A 54 12.13 -6.29 -11.93
N LEU A 55 11.48 -5.18 -11.62
CA LEU A 55 10.94 -4.86 -10.31
C LEU A 55 9.47 -5.31 -10.26
N LEU A 56 9.09 -5.94 -9.15
CA LEU A 56 7.70 -6.33 -8.90
C LEU A 56 6.96 -5.25 -8.13
N PHE A 57 5.73 -5.04 -8.56
CA PHE A 57 4.75 -4.13 -8.01
C PHE A 57 3.42 -4.86 -7.90
N VAL A 58 2.49 -4.26 -7.19
CA VAL A 58 1.11 -4.73 -7.13
C VAL A 58 0.16 -3.62 -7.56
N ARG A 59 -0.94 -3.98 -8.22
CA ARG A 59 -2.08 -3.09 -8.45
C ARG A 59 -3.28 -3.58 -7.67
N GLN A 60 -3.98 -2.64 -7.05
CA GLN A 60 -5.20 -2.92 -6.32
C GLN A 60 -6.11 -1.69 -6.27
N PHE A 61 -7.40 -1.89 -6.05
CA PHE A 61 -8.35 -0.81 -5.86
C PHE A 61 -8.29 -0.32 -4.42
N ARG A 62 -7.97 0.96 -4.21
CA ARG A 62 -7.98 1.63 -2.91
C ARG A 62 -9.19 2.55 -2.80
N PRO A 63 -10.23 2.18 -2.02
CA PRO A 63 -11.45 2.99 -1.91
C PRO A 63 -11.22 4.43 -1.45
N ALA A 64 -10.22 4.66 -0.58
CA ALA A 64 -9.87 6.01 -0.13
C ALA A 64 -9.30 6.90 -1.25
N VAL A 65 -8.53 6.31 -2.17
CA VAL A 65 -8.01 7.01 -3.35
C VAL A 65 -9.17 7.32 -4.30
N TYR A 66 -10.03 6.34 -4.58
CA TYR A 66 -11.24 6.55 -5.37
C TYR A 66 -12.10 7.70 -4.84
N TYR A 67 -12.38 7.71 -3.53
CA TYR A 67 -13.11 8.78 -2.86
C TYR A 67 -12.42 10.15 -3.06
N GLY A 68 -11.10 10.22 -2.91
CA GLY A 68 -10.34 11.46 -3.09
C GLY A 68 -10.35 12.03 -4.51
N GLN A 69 -10.69 11.21 -5.52
CA GLN A 69 -10.78 11.64 -6.93
C GLN A 69 -12.15 12.22 -7.31
N ILE A 70 -13.14 12.14 -6.42
CA ILE A 70 -14.52 12.55 -6.71
C ILE A 70 -14.79 13.91 -6.05
N PRO A 71 -15.34 14.90 -6.79
CA PRO A 71 -15.69 16.20 -6.22
C PRO A 71 -16.70 16.07 -5.06
N PRO A 72 -16.55 16.83 -3.96
CA PRO A 72 -17.40 16.69 -2.78
C PRO A 72 -18.91 16.82 -3.04
N HIS A 73 -19.32 17.60 -4.04
CA HIS A 73 -20.74 17.82 -4.37
C HIS A 73 -21.42 16.59 -4.99
N GLU A 74 -20.65 15.60 -5.44
CA GLU A 74 -21.18 14.31 -5.92
C GLU A 74 -21.61 13.40 -4.76
N PHE A 75 -21.08 13.63 -3.56
CA PHE A 75 -21.41 12.85 -2.37
C PHE A 75 -22.73 13.33 -1.76
N THR A 76 -23.85 12.83 -2.27
CA THR A 76 -25.13 12.92 -1.58
C THR A 76 -25.35 11.66 -0.75
N SER A 77 -25.49 11.80 0.57
CA SER A 77 -25.65 10.67 1.50
C SER A 77 -26.73 9.69 1.03
N GLY A 78 -26.37 8.41 0.93
CA GLY A 78 -27.26 7.33 0.54
C GLY A 78 -27.62 7.25 -0.95
N LYS A 79 -27.21 8.21 -1.79
CA LYS A 79 -27.37 8.12 -3.26
C LYS A 79 -26.16 7.40 -3.88
N PRO A 80 -26.38 6.57 -4.91
CA PRO A 80 -25.29 5.95 -5.64
C PRO A 80 -24.49 7.00 -6.41
N ILE A 81 -23.17 6.83 -6.42
CA ILE A 81 -22.24 7.54 -7.28
C ILE A 81 -22.42 7.01 -8.71
N ASP A 82 -22.45 7.90 -9.69
CA ASP A 82 -22.43 7.52 -11.10
C ASP A 82 -21.05 6.95 -11.48
N THR A 83 -20.93 5.62 -11.48
CA THR A 83 -19.69 4.92 -11.82
C THR A 83 -19.36 4.95 -13.32
N THR A 84 -20.27 5.43 -14.17
CA THR A 84 -19.93 5.71 -15.59
C THR A 84 -19.14 7.01 -15.71
N LYS A 85 -19.47 8.00 -14.88
CA LYS A 85 -18.75 9.27 -14.76
C LYS A 85 -17.46 9.13 -13.93
N TYR A 86 -17.51 8.32 -12.87
CA TYR A 86 -16.39 8.04 -11.98
C TYR A 86 -16.05 6.54 -11.98
N PRO A 87 -15.34 6.04 -13.01
CA PRO A 87 -15.04 4.62 -13.14
C PRO A 87 -14.04 4.14 -12.07
N GLY A 88 -14.11 2.87 -11.70
CA GLY A 88 -13.29 2.30 -10.63
C GLY A 88 -11.77 2.39 -10.84
N LYS A 89 -11.31 2.52 -12.10
CA LYS A 89 -9.90 2.81 -12.41
C LYS A 89 -9.34 4.04 -11.68
N LEU A 90 -10.19 5.01 -11.30
CA LEU A 90 -9.78 6.18 -10.52
C LEU A 90 -9.25 5.82 -9.12
N GLY A 91 -9.63 4.66 -8.58
CA GLY A 91 -9.16 4.15 -7.31
C GLY A 91 -8.00 3.16 -7.42
N VAL A 92 -7.57 2.80 -8.62
CA VAL A 92 -6.51 1.80 -8.79
C VAL A 92 -5.16 2.45 -8.62
N THR A 93 -4.36 1.87 -7.73
CA THR A 93 -3.01 2.32 -7.40
C THR A 93 -1.99 1.30 -7.90
N LEU A 94 -0.78 1.77 -8.19
CA LEU A 94 0.41 0.95 -8.29
C LEU A 94 1.18 1.09 -6.98
N GLU A 95 1.54 -0.02 -6.36
CA GLU A 95 2.12 -0.06 -5.01
C GLU A 95 3.28 -1.06 -4.92
N LEU A 96 4.04 -0.95 -3.83
CA LEU A 96 4.90 -2.05 -3.38
C LEU A 96 4.03 -3.12 -2.74
N CYS A 97 4.48 -4.37 -2.77
CA CYS A 97 3.91 -5.42 -1.92
C CYS A 97 3.99 -4.99 -0.45
N ALA A 98 2.88 -5.07 0.29
CA ALA A 98 2.77 -4.46 1.60
C ALA A 98 1.65 -5.06 2.45
N GLY A 99 1.90 -5.17 3.75
CA GLY A 99 0.98 -5.77 4.72
C GLY A 99 0.87 -5.01 6.02
N ILE A 100 -0.20 -5.24 6.76
CA ILE A 100 -0.34 -4.74 8.13
C ILE A 100 0.36 -5.69 9.11
N ILE A 101 0.87 -5.14 10.20
CA ILE A 101 1.38 -5.94 11.32
C ILE A 101 0.25 -6.08 12.34
N ASP A 102 -0.47 -7.19 12.26
CA ASP A 102 -1.60 -7.52 13.14
C ASP A 102 -1.45 -8.87 13.87
N ASN A 103 -0.44 -9.67 13.52
CA ASN A 103 -0.05 -10.88 14.23
C ASN A 103 1.18 -10.64 15.12
N ASP A 104 0.97 -10.61 16.44
CA ASP A 104 2.00 -10.35 17.44
C ASP A 104 3.05 -11.47 17.58
N LYS A 105 2.81 -12.63 16.95
CA LYS A 105 3.74 -13.77 16.94
C LYS A 105 4.78 -13.70 15.84
N LEU A 106 4.60 -12.79 14.87
CA LEU A 106 5.49 -12.63 13.73
C LEU A 106 6.36 -11.38 13.91
N SER A 107 7.62 -11.49 13.53
CA SER A 107 8.48 -10.33 13.29
C SER A 107 8.06 -9.61 12.00
N SER A 108 8.46 -8.34 11.85
CA SER A 108 8.17 -7.58 10.62
C SER A 108 8.75 -8.24 9.36
N ALA A 109 9.89 -8.93 9.47
CA ALA A 109 10.47 -9.67 8.35
C ALA A 109 9.68 -10.94 8.00
N GLU A 110 9.10 -11.63 9.00
CA GLU A 110 8.23 -12.79 8.78
C GLU A 110 6.91 -12.35 8.14
N THR A 111 6.26 -11.30 8.66
CA THR A 111 5.09 -10.69 8.00
C THR A 111 5.39 -10.33 6.55
N MET A 112 6.50 -9.64 6.29
CA MET A 112 6.86 -9.27 4.91
C MET A 112 7.05 -10.50 4.00
N ARG A 113 7.63 -11.59 4.52
CA ARG A 113 7.78 -12.83 3.74
C ARG A 113 6.42 -13.44 3.39
N GLU A 114 5.48 -13.45 4.33
CA GLU A 114 4.11 -13.95 4.09
C GLU A 114 3.41 -13.12 3.01
N GLU A 115 3.48 -11.79 3.12
CA GLU A 115 2.90 -10.87 2.13
C GLU A 115 3.51 -11.04 0.72
N ILE A 116 4.83 -11.23 0.62
CA ILE A 116 5.50 -11.53 -0.67
C ILE A 116 4.96 -12.83 -1.28
N LYS A 117 4.65 -13.83 -0.44
CA LYS A 117 4.11 -15.10 -0.87
C LYS A 117 2.65 -14.99 -1.29
N GLU A 118 1.85 -14.23 -0.56
CA GLU A 118 0.41 -14.07 -0.80
C GLU A 118 0.13 -13.13 -1.98
N GLU A 119 0.64 -11.90 -1.93
CA GLU A 119 0.38 -10.90 -2.97
C GLU A 119 1.18 -11.19 -4.24
N CYS A 120 2.45 -11.59 -4.11
CA CYS A 120 3.37 -11.72 -5.24
C CYS A 120 3.69 -13.17 -5.63
N GLY A 121 3.29 -14.18 -4.86
CA GLY A 121 3.46 -15.60 -5.21
C GLY A 121 4.88 -16.16 -5.09
N TYR A 122 5.80 -15.47 -4.41
CA TYR A 122 7.19 -15.91 -4.25
C TYR A 122 7.46 -16.44 -2.83
N ASP A 123 8.02 -17.64 -2.71
CA ASP A 123 8.50 -18.17 -1.43
C ASP A 123 10.00 -17.94 -1.29
N VAL A 124 10.37 -16.93 -0.50
CA VAL A 124 11.75 -16.50 -0.32
C VAL A 124 12.30 -16.96 1.03
N PRO A 125 13.61 -17.26 1.15
CA PRO A 125 14.22 -17.51 2.45
C PRO A 125 14.14 -16.26 3.33
N LEU A 126 13.77 -16.40 4.60
CA LEU A 126 13.67 -15.27 5.53
C LEU A 126 14.97 -14.45 5.63
N SER A 127 16.12 -15.11 5.55
CA SER A 127 17.44 -14.46 5.55
C SER A 127 17.70 -13.53 4.36
N SER A 128 16.91 -13.64 3.29
CA SER A 128 17.00 -12.77 2.11
C SER A 128 16.14 -11.50 2.22
N VAL A 129 15.24 -11.43 3.21
CA VAL A 129 14.38 -10.27 3.46
C VAL A 129 15.19 -9.21 4.22
N GLN A 130 15.77 -8.26 3.49
CA GLN A 130 16.70 -7.27 4.02
C GLN A 130 15.95 -6.01 4.44
N ARG A 131 16.07 -5.61 5.71
CA ARG A 131 15.51 -4.33 6.15
C ARG A 131 16.28 -3.17 5.52
N VAL A 132 15.55 -2.23 4.91
CA VAL A 132 16.09 -1.00 4.32
C VAL A 132 16.03 0.14 5.34
N THR A 133 14.82 0.48 5.81
CA THR A 133 14.59 1.58 6.76
C THR A 133 13.18 1.51 7.34
N SER A 134 12.76 2.53 8.07
CA SER A 134 11.39 2.73 8.53
C SER A 134 10.99 4.20 8.54
N PHE A 135 9.71 4.50 8.35
CA PHE A 135 9.16 5.87 8.36
C PHE A 135 7.76 5.90 8.97
N ARG A 136 7.20 7.11 9.13
CA ARG A 136 5.83 7.32 9.66
C ARG A 136 4.90 7.73 8.52
N ALA A 137 3.88 6.92 8.25
CA ALA A 137 2.85 7.20 7.25
C ALA A 137 1.74 8.08 7.82
N GLY A 138 1.18 8.96 6.98
CA GLY A 138 0.06 9.81 7.35
C GLY A 138 0.31 10.69 8.58
N VAL A 139 1.47 11.37 8.66
CA VAL A 139 1.96 12.08 9.86
C VAL A 139 0.96 13.06 10.51
N GLY A 140 0.00 13.60 9.74
CA GLY A 140 -1.02 14.51 10.26
C GLY A 140 -2.26 13.84 10.86
N ILE A 141 -2.49 12.55 10.58
CA ILE A 141 -3.76 11.87 10.93
C ILE A 141 -3.59 10.42 11.40
N LEU A 142 -2.63 9.66 10.89
CA LEU A 142 -2.40 8.25 11.23
C LEU A 142 -1.23 8.09 12.20
N GLY A 143 -0.05 8.59 11.82
CA GLY A 143 1.20 8.41 12.59
C GLY A 143 1.71 6.95 12.65
N ALA A 144 1.20 6.07 11.80
CA ALA A 144 1.58 4.65 11.79
C ALA A 144 3.01 4.46 11.27
N LYS A 145 3.76 3.53 11.87
CA LYS A 145 5.09 3.16 11.37
C LYS A 145 4.93 2.23 10.17
N GLN A 146 5.78 2.42 9.16
CA GLN A 146 5.97 1.46 8.08
C GLN A 146 7.45 1.07 8.02
N GLU A 147 7.73 -0.23 7.94
CA GLU A 147 9.06 -0.77 7.71
C GLU A 147 9.21 -1.12 6.22
N LEU A 148 10.32 -0.70 5.61
CA LEU A 148 10.63 -0.98 4.22
C LEU A 148 11.71 -2.06 4.15
N PHE A 149 11.46 -3.07 3.34
CA PHE A 149 12.35 -4.18 3.06
C PHE A 149 12.77 -4.22 1.59
N TYR A 150 13.79 -5.01 1.32
CA TYR A 150 14.27 -5.36 0.00
C TYR A 150 14.49 -6.86 -0.07
N VAL A 151 14.13 -7.46 -1.20
CA VAL A 151 14.39 -8.88 -1.46
C VAL A 151 14.67 -9.09 -2.95
N GLU A 152 15.55 -10.06 -3.22
CA GLU A 152 15.80 -10.56 -4.57
C GLU A 152 15.10 -11.89 -4.76
N VAL A 153 14.40 -12.04 -5.87
CA VAL A 153 13.72 -13.28 -6.24
C VAL A 153 14.24 -13.83 -7.56
N THR A 154 14.02 -15.11 -7.78
CA THR A 154 14.22 -15.79 -9.06
C THR A 154 12.92 -16.47 -9.46
N ASP A 155 12.79 -16.82 -10.75
CA ASP A 155 11.59 -17.49 -11.24
C ASP A 155 11.37 -18.87 -10.59
N ASP A 156 12.42 -19.55 -10.14
CA ASP A 156 12.33 -20.81 -9.41
C ASP A 156 11.67 -20.67 -8.01
N MET A 157 11.61 -19.45 -7.46
CA MET A 157 10.95 -19.16 -6.19
C MET A 157 9.45 -18.89 -6.35
N LYS A 158 8.94 -18.81 -7.60
CA LYS A 158 7.53 -18.53 -7.89
C LYS A 158 6.70 -19.80 -7.70
N ILE A 159 5.81 -19.79 -6.71
CA ILE A 159 4.98 -20.94 -6.35
C ILE A 159 3.49 -20.75 -6.66
N SER A 160 3.07 -19.51 -6.93
CA SER A 160 1.70 -19.20 -7.35
C SER A 160 1.68 -17.93 -8.21
N ALA A 161 0.53 -17.59 -8.79
CA ALA A 161 0.37 -16.32 -9.50
C ALA A 161 0.51 -15.08 -8.57
N GLY A 162 0.36 -15.24 -7.26
CA GLY A 162 0.07 -14.15 -6.32
C GLY A 162 -1.43 -13.82 -6.35
N GLY A 163 -1.79 -12.62 -5.88
CA GLY A 163 -3.16 -12.11 -5.93
C GLY A 163 -3.78 -11.76 -4.58
N GLY A 164 -3.09 -12.05 -3.48
CA GLY A 164 -3.59 -11.85 -2.12
C GLY A 164 -4.52 -12.97 -1.69
N VAL A 165 -5.29 -12.72 -0.64
CA VAL A 165 -6.22 -13.67 -0.03
C VAL A 165 -7.66 -13.32 -0.41
N GLU A 166 -8.26 -14.13 -1.29
CA GLU A 166 -9.62 -13.89 -1.81
C GLU A 166 -10.68 -13.88 -0.69
N GLU A 167 -10.52 -14.72 0.35
CA GLU A 167 -11.42 -14.76 1.50
C GLU A 167 -11.39 -13.46 2.32
N GLN A 168 -10.31 -12.69 2.23
CA GLN A 168 -10.19 -11.35 2.83
C GLN A 168 -10.70 -10.23 1.90
N GLY A 169 -11.20 -10.59 0.71
CA GLY A 169 -11.71 -9.66 -0.29
C GLY A 169 -10.61 -8.99 -1.11
N GLU A 170 -9.38 -9.52 -1.07
CA GLU A 170 -8.27 -8.97 -1.83
C GLU A 170 -8.39 -9.30 -3.32
N MET A 171 -8.08 -8.29 -4.14
CA MET A 171 -8.03 -8.41 -5.59
C MET A 171 -6.80 -7.66 -6.08
N ILE A 172 -5.69 -8.39 -6.22
CA ILE A 172 -4.38 -7.83 -6.49
C ILE A 172 -3.83 -8.38 -7.81
N ASP A 173 -3.30 -7.50 -8.65
CA ASP A 173 -2.56 -7.90 -9.86
C ASP A 173 -1.07 -7.65 -9.64
N VAL A 174 -0.23 -8.66 -9.90
CA VAL A 174 1.23 -8.50 -9.92
C VAL A 174 1.64 -7.80 -11.22
N VAL A 175 2.45 -6.75 -11.10
CA VAL A 175 2.95 -5.97 -12.23
C VAL A 175 4.47 -5.97 -12.23
N GLU A 176 5.04 -6.20 -13.40
CA GLU A 176 6.49 -6.15 -13.63
C GLU A 176 6.84 -4.91 -14.41
N LEU A 177 7.82 -4.16 -13.92
CA LEU A 177 8.43 -3.05 -14.67
C LEU A 177 9.93 -3.24 -14.73
N THR A 178 10.51 -3.00 -15.90
CA THR A 178 11.96 -2.82 -16.03
C THR A 178 12.43 -1.63 -15.20
N LYS A 179 13.73 -1.55 -14.91
CA LYS A 179 14.33 -0.38 -14.23
C LYS A 179 14.03 0.94 -14.94
N ALA A 180 14.00 0.94 -16.28
CA ALA A 180 13.71 2.12 -17.08
C ALA A 180 12.23 2.55 -16.94
N GLU A 181 11.30 1.60 -16.99
CA GLU A 181 9.87 1.87 -16.79
C GLU A 181 9.58 2.33 -15.36
N ALA A 182 10.19 1.70 -14.35
CA ALA A 182 10.06 2.10 -12.96
C ALA A 182 10.56 3.55 -12.75
N LYS A 183 11.69 3.93 -13.38
CA LYS A 183 12.21 5.30 -13.34
C LYS A 183 11.25 6.30 -14.00
N LYS A 184 10.64 5.94 -15.13
CA LYS A 184 9.64 6.78 -15.81
C LYS A 184 8.39 6.95 -14.92
N MET A 185 7.92 5.85 -14.32
CA MET A 185 6.74 5.83 -13.47
C MET A 185 6.86 6.80 -12.29
N LEU A 186 8.05 7.01 -11.71
CA LEU A 186 8.26 7.93 -10.58
C LEU A 186 7.68 9.34 -10.80
N PHE A 187 7.63 9.82 -12.03
CA PHE A 187 7.17 11.18 -12.39
C PHE A 187 5.88 11.19 -13.22
N ASP A 188 5.27 10.04 -13.51
CA ASP A 188 4.04 9.97 -14.30
C ASP A 188 2.81 10.15 -13.40
N GLU A 189 2.29 11.37 -13.27
CA GLU A 189 1.15 11.67 -12.39
C GLU A 189 -0.17 11.00 -12.82
N SER A 190 -0.24 10.37 -14.00
CA SER A 190 -1.40 9.56 -14.38
C SER A 190 -1.50 8.24 -13.61
N ILE A 191 -0.42 7.82 -12.95
CA ILE A 191 -0.35 6.60 -12.15
C ILE A 191 -0.46 6.97 -10.66
N MET A 192 -1.54 6.57 -10.01
CA MET A 192 -1.70 6.74 -8.57
C MET A 192 -0.71 5.84 -7.82
N ARG A 193 0.07 6.41 -6.89
CA ARG A 193 1.10 5.69 -6.14
C ARG A 193 1.35 6.29 -4.75
N PRO A 194 1.66 5.46 -3.75
CA PRO A 194 2.01 5.94 -2.42
C PRO A 194 3.46 6.45 -2.37
N ALA A 195 3.75 7.33 -1.40
CA ALA A 195 5.10 7.84 -1.16
C ALA A 195 6.11 6.74 -0.83
N ALA A 196 5.67 5.65 -0.20
CA ALA A 196 6.51 4.48 0.09
C ALA A 196 7.10 3.87 -1.19
N LEU A 197 6.29 3.71 -2.24
CA LEU A 197 6.74 3.24 -3.55
C LEU A 197 7.74 4.21 -4.17
N LEU A 198 7.44 5.51 -4.16
CA LEU A 198 8.35 6.54 -4.69
C LEU A 198 9.73 6.45 -4.04
N PHE A 199 9.77 6.37 -2.71
CA PHE A 199 11.02 6.26 -1.96
C PHE A 199 11.71 4.91 -2.23
N GLY A 200 11.00 3.79 -2.12
CA GLY A 200 11.60 2.46 -2.27
C GLY A 200 12.25 2.25 -3.64
N ILE A 201 11.57 2.66 -4.72
CA ILE A 201 12.13 2.56 -6.07
C ILE A 201 13.29 3.54 -6.27
N THR A 202 13.18 4.77 -5.77
CA THR A 202 14.30 5.72 -5.84
C THR A 202 15.53 5.18 -5.10
N TRP A 203 15.34 4.63 -3.88
CA TRP A 203 16.41 3.98 -3.13
C TRP A 203 17.03 2.82 -3.89
N PHE A 204 16.23 1.96 -4.53
CA PHE A 204 16.75 0.84 -5.31
C PHE A 204 17.62 1.32 -6.48
N LEU A 205 17.13 2.28 -7.27
CA LEU A 205 17.83 2.80 -8.44
C LEU A 205 19.10 3.59 -8.07
N GLU A 206 19.11 4.29 -6.94
CA GLU A 206 20.23 5.17 -6.57
C GLU A 206 21.27 4.49 -5.69
N VAL A 207 20.86 3.52 -4.88
CA VAL A 207 21.71 2.87 -3.87
C VAL A 207 21.97 1.42 -4.23
N LYS A 208 20.92 0.62 -4.43
CA LYS A 208 21.06 -0.84 -4.55
C LYS A 208 21.60 -1.26 -5.92
N SER A 209 21.08 -0.72 -7.01
CA SER A 209 21.47 -1.15 -8.37
C SER A 209 22.88 -0.76 -8.79
N LYS A 210 23.60 0.01 -7.95
CA LYS A 210 24.99 0.41 -8.17
C LYS A 210 25.99 -0.44 -7.37
N GLN A 211 25.50 -1.33 -6.50
CA GLN A 211 26.28 -2.32 -5.75
C GLN A 211 26.36 -3.62 -6.54
#